data_AF-A0A5D0MHP2-F1
#
_entry.id   AF-A0A5D0MHP2-F1
#
_cell.length_a   1.000
_cell.length_b   1.000
_cell.length_c   1.000
_cell.angle_alpha   90.00
_cell.angle_beta   90.00
_cell.angle_gamma   90.00
#
_symmetry.space_group_name_H-M   'P 1'
#
loop_
_entity.id
_entity.type
_entity.pdbx_description
1 polymer ?
#
loop_
_entity_poly.entity_id
_entity_poly.type
_entity_poly.pdbx_seq_one_letter_code
_entity_poly.pdbx_strand_id
1 'polypeptide(L)'
;MYTTDKDKCWRCGRCAHVCPEDAIHVPVTHEKFMKAVAEVANAVTSTFELKRIIYMNFLTEMQPECDCMPIAENPVAQDQGILISDDPVAVEDTATLDILSNVDPLPGSRAKGIKKKDG
;
A
#
# COMPACT_ATOMS: atom_id res chain seq x y z
N MET A 1 -26.79 19.90 1.73
CA MET A 1 -26.25 19.04 2.82
C MET A 1 -26.31 17.61 2.31
N TYR A 2 -25.18 16.92 2.17
CA TYR A 2 -25.19 15.50 1.80
C TYR A 2 -25.37 14.65 3.06
N THR A 3 -25.97 13.48 2.93
CA THR A 3 -26.16 12.55 4.03
C THR A 3 -25.69 11.18 3.60
N THR A 4 -24.74 10.62 4.34
CA THR A 4 -24.23 9.27 4.11
C THR A 4 -25.02 8.28 4.95
N ASP A 5 -25.58 7.26 4.30
CA ASP A 5 -26.14 6.09 4.99
C ASP A 5 -24.99 5.33 5.68
N LYS A 6 -24.96 5.37 7.01
CA LYS A 6 -23.85 4.81 7.79
C LYS A 6 -23.85 3.29 7.79
N ASP A 7 -25.00 2.66 7.60
CA ASP A 7 -25.12 1.20 7.61
C ASP A 7 -24.65 0.61 6.28
N LYS A 8 -24.73 1.40 5.19
CA LYS A 8 -24.21 1.03 3.87
C LYS A 8 -22.78 1.50 3.62
N CYS A 9 -22.23 2.35 4.47
CA CYS A 9 -20.90 2.93 4.27
C CYS A 9 -19.79 2.02 4.81
N TRP A 10 -19.05 1.39 3.90
CA TRP A 10 -17.82 0.64 4.17
C TRP A 10 -16.59 1.51 4.53
N ARG A 11 -16.74 2.84 4.64
CA ARG A 11 -15.68 3.78 5.07
C ARG A 11 -14.38 3.75 4.26
N CYS A 12 -14.44 3.38 2.97
CA CYS A 12 -13.27 3.27 2.10
C CYS A 12 -12.54 4.60 1.77
N GLY A 13 -13.12 5.77 2.06
CA GLY A 13 -12.51 7.06 1.72
C GLY A 13 -12.61 7.50 0.25
N ARG A 14 -13.08 6.64 -0.67
CA ARG A 14 -13.14 6.95 -2.12
C ARG A 14 -13.94 8.21 -2.45
N CYS A 15 -15.03 8.48 -1.71
CA CYS A 15 -15.83 9.70 -1.90
C CYS A 15 -15.09 10.99 -1.54
N ALA A 16 -14.23 10.96 -0.52
CA ALA A 16 -13.37 12.10 -0.17
C ALA A 16 -12.28 12.29 -1.23
N HIS A 17 -11.65 11.21 -1.68
CA HIS A 17 -10.56 11.27 -2.67
C HIS A 17 -10.97 11.84 -4.02
N VAL A 18 -12.20 11.60 -4.48
CA VAL A 18 -12.69 12.10 -5.78
C VAL A 18 -13.37 13.47 -5.70
N CYS A 19 -13.48 14.07 -4.50
CA CYS A 19 -14.21 15.33 -4.32
C CYS A 19 -13.35 16.50 -4.81
N PRO A 20 -13.75 17.23 -5.87
CA PRO A 20 -12.95 18.32 -6.42
C PRO A 20 -12.89 19.55 -5.49
N GLU A 21 -13.87 19.70 -4.61
CA GLU A 21 -14.00 20.83 -3.69
C GLU A 21 -13.55 20.49 -2.25
N ASP A 22 -12.97 19.30 -2.03
CA ASP A 22 -12.57 18.79 -0.72
C ASP A 22 -13.67 18.88 0.37
N ALA A 23 -14.95 18.85 -0.04
CA ALA A 23 -16.09 19.04 0.86
C ALA A 23 -16.42 17.81 1.72
N ILE A 24 -15.81 16.66 1.42
CA ILE A 24 -16.07 15.37 2.07
C ILE A 24 -14.85 14.97 2.90
N HIS A 25 -15.04 14.84 4.21
CA HIS A 25 -13.98 14.47 5.13
C HIS A 25 -14.27 13.12 5.77
N VAL A 26 -13.34 12.18 5.64
CA VAL A 26 -13.39 10.88 6.31
C VAL A 26 -12.38 10.91 7.46
N PRO A 27 -12.76 10.52 8.69
CA PRO A 27 -11.89 10.60 9.88
C PRO A 27 -10.81 9.50 9.92
N VAL A 28 -10.29 9.10 8.76
CA VAL A 28 -9.26 8.08 8.61
C VAL A 28 -8.02 8.76 8.03
N THR A 29 -6.96 8.84 8.83
CA THR A 29 -5.65 9.31 8.37
C THR A 29 -4.82 8.10 7.93
N HIS A 30 -3.89 8.31 7.00
CA HIS A 30 -2.94 7.28 6.57
C HIS A 30 -2.21 6.66 7.77
N GLU A 31 -1.75 7.49 8.72
CA GLU A 31 -1.08 7.01 9.94
C GLU A 31 -1.98 6.10 10.80
N LYS A 32 -3.24 6.50 11.04
CA LYS A 32 -4.17 5.68 11.83
C LYS A 32 -4.49 4.36 11.13
N PHE A 33 -4.60 4.39 9.81
CA PHE A 33 -4.82 3.20 8.99
C PHE A 33 -3.64 2.23 9.11
N MET A 34 -2.41 2.70 8.90
CA MET A 34 -1.21 1.87 9.00
C MET A 34 -1.01 1.30 10.41
N LYS A 35 -1.29 2.07 11.46
CA LYS A 35 -1.26 1.59 12.85
C LYS A 35 -2.27 0.46 13.10
N ALA A 36 -3.50 0.61 12.60
CA ALA A 36 -4.52 -0.43 12.74
C ALA A 36 -4.13 -1.73 11.99
N VAL A 37 -3.55 -1.61 10.79
CA VAL A 37 -3.04 -2.78 10.04
C VAL A 37 -1.93 -3.49 10.83
N ALA A 38 -0.96 -2.74 11.36
CA ALA A 38 0.12 -3.30 12.16
C ALA A 38 -0.38 -3.98 13.45
N GLU A 39 -1.37 -3.39 14.13
CA GLU A 39 -1.99 -3.96 15.33
C GLU A 39 -2.68 -5.30 15.03
N VAL A 40 -3.48 -5.35 13.95
CA VAL A 40 -4.16 -6.58 13.54
C VAL A 40 -3.16 -7.65 13.09
N ALA A 41 -2.13 -7.28 12.33
CA ALA A 41 -1.07 -8.18 11.94
C ALA A 41 -0.37 -8.79 13.17
N ASN A 42 -0.02 -7.97 14.16
CA ASN A 42 0.58 -8.43 15.41
C ASN A 42 -0.37 -9.36 16.21
N ALA A 43 -1.67 -9.04 16.24
CA ALA A 43 -2.66 -9.89 16.91
C ALA A 43 -2.68 -11.30 16.28
N VAL A 44 -2.65 -11.40 14.95
CA VAL A 44 -2.61 -12.68 14.23
C VAL A 44 -1.27 -13.39 14.44
N THR A 45 -0.14 -12.72 14.24
CA THR A 45 1.19 -13.35 14.34
C THR A 45 1.49 -13.84 15.76
N SER A 46 0.94 -13.19 16.79
CA SER A 46 1.06 -13.61 18.19
C SER A 46 0.39 -14.95 18.53
N THR A 47 -0.47 -15.46 17.64
CA THR A 47 -1.12 -16.77 17.82
C THR A 47 -0.22 -17.96 17.44
N PHE A 48 0.90 -17.69 16.78
CA PHE A 48 1.85 -18.71 16.33
C PHE A 48 3.12 -18.72 17.19
N GLU A 49 3.80 -19.87 17.25
CA GLU A 49 5.11 -19.94 17.90
C GLU A 49 6.15 -19.12 17.13
N LEU A 50 7.19 -18.67 17.84
CA LEU A 50 8.34 -17.99 17.24
C LEU A 50 8.92 -18.81 16.07
N LYS A 51 9.23 -18.12 14.96
CA LYS A 51 9.80 -18.71 13.73
C LYS A 51 8.92 -19.76 13.03
N ARG A 52 7.60 -19.70 13.21
CA ARG A 52 6.62 -20.52 12.45
C ARG A 52 5.94 -19.78 11.31
N ILE A 53 6.28 -18.52 11.09
CA ILE A 53 5.70 -17.68 10.05
C ILE A 53 6.78 -17.35 9.04
N ILE A 54 6.42 -17.46 7.76
CA ILE A 54 7.24 -17.01 6.64
C ILE A 54 6.44 -15.92 5.92
N TYR A 55 7.09 -14.79 5.66
CA TYR A 55 6.53 -13.65 4.94
C TYR A 55 7.04 -13.68 3.50
N MET A 56 6.14 -13.43 2.55
CA MET A 56 6.44 -13.42 1.13
C MET A 56 5.89 -12.15 0.49
N ASN A 57 6.74 -11.42 -0.22
CA ASN A 57 6.35 -10.26 -1.01
C ASN A 57 6.47 -10.58 -2.50
N PHE A 58 5.44 -10.24 -3.26
CA PHE A 58 5.38 -10.41 -4.71
C PHE A 58 5.53 -9.04 -5.35
N LEU A 59 6.71 -8.76 -5.91
CA LEU A 59 7.02 -7.49 -6.56
C LEU A 59 6.72 -7.63 -8.05
N THR A 60 5.44 -7.80 -8.37
CA THR A 60 4.93 -8.00 -9.73
C THR A 60 3.83 -7.00 -10.02
N GLU A 61 3.75 -6.52 -11.26
CA GLU A 61 2.68 -5.63 -11.75
C GLU A 61 2.41 -4.39 -10.85
N MET A 62 3.46 -3.86 -10.21
CA MET A 62 3.34 -2.80 -9.20
C MET A 62 2.73 -1.53 -9.80
N GLN A 63 1.58 -1.10 -9.27
CA GLN A 63 0.84 0.05 -9.75
C GLN A 63 1.19 1.32 -8.96
N PRO A 64 1.20 2.51 -9.59
CA PRO A 64 1.41 3.77 -8.87
C PRO A 64 0.23 4.13 -7.96
N GLU A 65 -0.95 3.58 -8.24
CA GLU A 65 -2.20 3.76 -7.51
C GLU A 65 -2.79 2.40 -7.13
N CYS A 66 -3.82 2.38 -6.28
CA CYS A 66 -4.52 1.14 -5.98
C CYS A 66 -5.08 0.50 -7.27
N ASP A 67 -4.70 -0.76 -7.51
CA ASP A 67 -5.14 -1.62 -8.61
C ASP A 67 -6.66 -1.73 -8.77
N CYS A 68 -7.42 -1.50 -7.69
CA CYS A 68 -8.88 -1.45 -7.69
C CYS A 68 -9.50 -0.16 -8.28
N MET A 69 -8.67 0.78 -8.75
CA MET A 69 -9.11 1.96 -9.50
C MET A 69 -9.52 1.55 -10.94
N PRO A 70 -10.58 2.15 -11.52
CA PRO A 70 -11.07 1.78 -12.86
C PRO A 70 -10.10 2.12 -14.01
N ILE A 71 -9.00 2.80 -13.70
CA ILE A 71 -7.95 3.16 -14.66
C ILE A 71 -6.70 2.41 -14.22
N ALA A 72 -6.51 1.21 -14.77
CA ALA A 72 -5.24 0.51 -14.67
C ALA A 72 -4.19 1.30 -15.46
N GLU A 73 -3.05 1.53 -14.83
CA GLU A 73 -1.99 2.36 -15.38
C GLU A 73 -0.78 1.50 -15.78
N ASN A 74 0.20 2.10 -16.48
CA ASN A 74 1.48 1.45 -16.69
C ASN A 74 2.16 1.18 -15.33
N PRO A 75 2.64 -0.05 -15.09
CA PRO A 75 3.34 -0.40 -13.86
C PRO A 75 4.50 0.56 -13.57
N VAL A 76 4.79 0.75 -12.29
CA VAL A 76 5.89 1.59 -11.78
C VAL A 76 7.22 1.07 -12.29
N ALA A 77 7.46 -0.23 -12.20
CA ALA A 77 8.73 -0.87 -12.50
C ALA A 77 8.48 -2.22 -13.18
N GLN A 78 9.52 -2.79 -13.80
CA GLN A 78 9.50 -4.21 -14.18
C GLN A 78 9.40 -5.08 -12.93
N ASP A 79 8.88 -6.30 -13.10
CA ASP A 79 8.79 -7.27 -12.01
C ASP A 79 10.16 -7.56 -11.40
N GLN A 80 10.23 -7.56 -10.06
CA GLN A 80 11.46 -7.81 -9.29
C GLN A 80 11.47 -9.22 -8.68
N GLY A 81 10.41 -10.01 -8.90
CA GLY A 81 10.29 -11.38 -8.43
C GLY A 81 9.62 -11.49 -7.06
N ILE A 82 9.99 -12.53 -6.31
CA ILE A 82 9.39 -12.89 -5.02
C ILE A 82 10.47 -12.82 -3.94
N LEU A 83 10.20 -12.08 -2.87
CA LEU A 83 11.05 -11.97 -1.70
C LEU A 83 10.47 -12.79 -0.57
N ILE A 84 11.33 -13.46 0.21
CA ILE A 84 10.92 -14.34 1.30
C ILE A 84 11.78 -14.04 2.53
N SER A 85 11.16 -13.89 3.69
CA SER A 85 11.84 -13.70 4.98
C SER A 85 11.05 -14.32 6.12
N ASP A 86 11.70 -14.58 7.25
CA ASP A 86 11.04 -14.89 8.53
C ASP A 86 10.76 -13.63 9.38
N ASP A 87 11.17 -12.46 8.90
CA ASP A 87 10.92 -11.14 9.51
C ASP A 87 10.11 -10.24 8.53
N PRO A 88 8.91 -9.76 8.95
CA PRO A 88 8.05 -8.94 8.11
C PRO A 88 8.63 -7.55 7.80
N VAL A 89 9.45 -6.99 8.70
CA VAL A 89 10.11 -5.70 8.49
C VAL A 89 11.26 -5.86 7.51
N ALA A 90 12.03 -6.95 7.63
CA ALA A 90 13.16 -7.20 6.73
C ALA A 90 12.72 -7.40 5.26
N VAL A 91 11.61 -8.11 5.01
CA VAL A 91 11.13 -8.32 3.63
C VAL A 91 10.59 -7.04 2.99
N GLU A 92 9.92 -6.18 3.78
CA GLU A 92 9.31 -4.96 3.27
C GLU A 92 10.32 -3.80 3.24
N ASP A 93 10.80 -3.35 4.39
CA ASP A 93 11.59 -2.12 4.53
C ASP A 93 13.01 -2.29 3.97
N THR A 94 13.67 -3.41 4.32
CA THR A 94 15.07 -3.62 3.89
C THR A 94 15.17 -4.18 2.49
N ALA A 95 14.35 -5.16 2.11
CA ALA A 95 14.49 -5.79 0.80
C ALA A 95 13.64 -5.10 -0.29
N THR A 96 12.33 -4.93 -0.05
CA THR A 96 11.41 -4.39 -1.06
C THR A 96 11.71 -2.93 -1.36
N LEU A 97 11.81 -2.07 -0.34
CA LEU A 97 12.04 -0.64 -0.57
C LEU A 97 13.43 -0.33 -1.11
N ASP A 98 14.47 -1.06 -0.71
CA ASP A 98 15.82 -0.89 -1.28
C ASP A 98 15.85 -1.26 -2.77
N ILE A 99 15.20 -2.36 -3.16
CA ILE A 99 15.07 -2.74 -4.57
C ILE A 99 14.34 -1.64 -5.33
N LEU A 100 13.19 -1.18 -4.85
CA LEU A 100 12.40 -0.15 -5.52
C LEU A 100 13.12 1.20 -5.60
N SER A 101 13.92 1.53 -4.59
CA SER A 101 14.76 2.73 -4.57
C SER A 101 15.89 2.66 -5.62
N ASN A 102 16.30 1.48 -6.04
CA ASN A 102 17.33 1.31 -7.07
C ASN A 102 16.78 1.07 -8.47
N VAL A 103 15.49 0.77 -8.62
CA VAL A 103 14.87 0.55 -9.93
C VAL A 103 14.43 1.87 -10.56
N ASP A 104 14.57 1.97 -11.88
CA ASP A 104 14.07 3.11 -12.63
C ASP A 104 12.60 2.92 -13.02
N PRO A 105 11.75 3.95 -12.85
CA PRO A 105 10.36 3.87 -13.26
C PRO A 105 10.21 3.63 -14.76
N LEU A 106 9.21 2.83 -15.15
CA LEU A 106 8.93 2.53 -16.54
C LEU A 106 8.51 3.77 -17.33
N PRO A 107 8.93 3.88 -18.61
CA PRO A 107 8.46 4.94 -19.49
C PRO A 107 6.93 4.92 -19.60
N GLY A 108 6.29 6.05 -19.28
CA GLY A 108 4.84 6.19 -19.37
C GLY A 108 4.07 5.81 -18.10
N SER A 109 4.74 5.40 -17.04
CA SER A 109 4.14 5.35 -15.70
C SER A 109 4.07 6.75 -15.07
N ARG A 110 3.03 7.07 -14.29
CA ARG A 110 2.99 8.25 -13.42
C ARG A 110 4.11 8.31 -12.39
N ALA A 111 4.78 7.20 -12.13
CA ALA A 111 5.99 7.19 -11.33
C ALA A 111 7.19 7.89 -12.00
N LYS A 112 7.09 8.20 -13.30
CA LYS A 112 8.15 8.90 -14.05
C LYS A 112 8.43 10.28 -13.46
N GLY A 113 9.65 10.47 -12.96
CA GLY A 113 10.09 11.74 -12.39
C GLY A 113 9.74 11.95 -10.92
N ILE A 114 9.14 10.95 -10.25
CA ILE A 114 9.02 10.95 -8.79
C ILE A 114 10.44 10.88 -8.21
N LYS A 115 10.76 11.83 -7.32
CA LYS A 115 12.00 11.76 -6.54
C LYS A 115 11.89 10.57 -5.61
N LYS A 116 12.84 9.64 -5.75
CA LYS A 116 13.05 8.57 -4.78
C LYS A 116 13.19 9.21 -3.40
N LYS A 117 12.41 8.73 -2.44
CA LYS A 117 12.47 9.23 -1.07
C LYS A 117 13.81 8.73 -0.52
N ASP A 118 14.70 9.65 -0.17
CA ASP A 118 15.89 9.28 0.60
C ASP A 118 15.40 8.72 1.94
N GLY A 119 15.93 7.55 2.33
CA GLY A 119 15.49 6.68 3.44
C GLY A 119 14.80 7.38 4.61
#